data_AF-A0A316VT87-F1
#
_entry.id   AF-A0A316VT87-F1
#
_cell.length_a   1.000
_cell.length_b   1.000
_cell.length_c   1.000
_cell.angle_alpha   90.00
_cell.angle_beta   90.00
_cell.angle_gamma   90.00
#
_symmetry.space_group_name_H-M   'P 1'
#
loop_
_entity.id
_entity.type
_entity.pdbx_description
1 polymer ?
#
loop_
_entity_poly.entity_id
_entity_poly.type
_entity_poly.pdbx_seq_one_letter_code
_entity_poly.pdbx_strand_id
1 'polypeptide(L)'
;MKLILLSALLVSVFVAQAAGQERSKIKKYSVIHRPAGWTDGQVSNAWVTECKAIGGSTSGLQWGDVACFVGPGGADLGGQVISALEEQNPGEWEFGNA
;
A
#
# COMPACT_ATOMS: atom_id res chain seq x y z
N MET A 1 -32.87 2.84 59.75
CA MET A 1 -32.90 3.89 58.70
C MET A 1 -31.56 3.83 57.97
N LYS A 2 -31.49 3.34 56.72
CA LYS A 2 -31.37 4.16 55.49
C LYS A 2 -30.43 5.36 55.74
N LEU A 3 -29.26 5.48 55.10
CA LEU A 3 -29.10 5.63 53.65
C LEU A 3 -27.91 4.83 53.09
N ILE A 4 -28.23 4.14 52.01
CA ILE A 4 -27.33 3.67 50.97
C ILE A 4 -26.92 4.90 50.15
N LEU A 5 -25.63 5.12 49.89
CA LEU A 5 -25.16 5.95 48.77
C LEU A 5 -23.88 5.32 48.22
N LEU A 6 -24.09 4.42 47.25
CA LEU A 6 -23.09 4.00 46.29
C LEU A 6 -22.63 5.23 45.50
N SER A 7 -21.32 5.49 45.50
CA SER A 7 -20.69 6.36 44.51
C SER A 7 -19.36 5.76 44.07
N ALA A 8 -19.42 4.56 43.47
CA ALA A 8 -18.34 4.07 42.63
C ALA A 8 -18.47 4.74 41.26
N LEU A 9 -17.88 5.94 41.12
CA LEU A 9 -17.66 6.57 39.82
C LEU A 9 -16.54 5.81 39.10
N LEU A 10 -16.89 4.66 38.51
CA LEU A 10 -16.14 4.04 37.45
C LEU A 10 -16.35 4.88 36.18
N VAL A 11 -15.51 5.89 35.99
CA VAL A 11 -15.38 6.54 34.69
C VAL A 11 -14.62 5.57 33.80
N SER A 12 -15.35 4.65 33.17
CA SER A 12 -14.83 3.78 32.12
C SER A 12 -14.43 4.66 30.95
N VAL A 13 -13.12 4.85 30.79
CA VAL A 13 -12.52 5.50 29.62
C VAL A 13 -12.70 4.56 28.43
N PHE A 14 -13.84 4.65 27.74
CA PHE A 14 -13.98 4.07 26.42
C PHE A 14 -13.29 4.99 25.43
N VAL A 15 -11.98 4.81 25.24
CA VAL A 15 -11.34 5.25 24.01
C VAL A 15 -11.93 4.36 22.92
N ALA A 16 -12.99 4.82 22.28
CA ALA A 16 -13.44 4.25 21.03
C ALA A 16 -12.34 4.56 19.99
N GLN A 17 -11.33 3.70 19.91
CA GLN A 17 -10.54 3.55 18.70
C GLN A 17 -11.48 2.97 17.65
N ALA A 18 -12.31 3.84 17.09
CA ALA A 18 -12.72 3.69 15.71
C ALA A 18 -11.46 3.92 14.86
N ALA A 19 -10.54 2.96 14.91
CA ALA A 19 -9.75 2.64 13.75
C ALA A 19 -10.78 2.17 12.73
N GLY A 20 -11.42 3.14 12.06
CA GLY A 20 -12.04 2.91 10.80
C GLY A 20 -10.95 2.24 9.99
N GLN A 21 -11.13 0.93 9.79
CA GLN A 21 -10.30 0.14 8.93
C GLN A 21 -10.55 0.72 7.53
N GLU A 22 -9.84 1.80 7.23
CA GLU A 22 -9.81 2.43 5.93
C GLU A 22 -9.33 1.30 5.03
N ARG A 23 -10.28 0.67 4.31
CA ARG A 23 -9.98 -0.47 3.45
C ARG A 23 -8.82 -0.03 2.59
N SER A 24 -7.64 -0.60 2.78
CA SER A 24 -6.43 -0.22 2.06
C SER A 24 -6.79 -0.21 0.59
N LYS A 25 -6.91 0.99 0.01
CA LYS A 25 -7.26 1.12 -1.39
C LYS A 25 -6.06 0.55 -2.14
N ILE A 26 -6.28 -0.46 -2.97
CA ILE A 26 -5.23 -1.00 -3.80
C ILE A 26 -5.27 -0.20 -5.08
N LYS A 27 -4.19 0.53 -5.39
CA LYS A 27 -4.03 1.19 -6.68
C LYS A 27 -3.20 0.28 -7.59
N LYS A 28 -3.67 0.10 -8.82
CA LYS A 28 -3.05 -0.76 -9.83
C LYS A 28 -2.46 0.10 -10.94
N TYR A 29 -1.42 -0.44 -11.57
CA TYR A 29 -0.72 0.17 -12.70
C TYR A 29 -0.50 -0.88 -13.76
N SER A 30 -0.77 -0.53 -15.01
CA SER A 30 -0.47 -1.39 -16.16
C SER A 30 0.97 -1.16 -16.60
N VAL A 31 1.71 -2.23 -16.84
CA VAL A 31 3.06 -2.18 -17.40
C VAL A 31 2.95 -2.10 -18.92
N ILE A 32 3.12 -0.91 -19.50
CA ILE A 32 3.02 -0.66 -20.93
C ILE A 32 4.32 -1.07 -21.63
N HIS A 33 5.45 -0.60 -21.10
CA HIS A 33 6.78 -0.99 -21.55
C HIS A 33 7.67 -1.36 -20.36
N ARG A 34 8.62 -2.26 -20.64
CA ARG A 34 9.59 -2.78 -19.70
C ARG A 34 10.94 -2.96 -20.41
N PRO A 35 12.04 -3.04 -19.65
CA PRO A 35 13.36 -3.32 -20.17
C PRO A 35 13.40 -4.50 -21.15
N ALA A 36 14.20 -4.36 -22.19
CA ALA A 36 14.27 -5.34 -23.27
C ALA A 36 14.77 -6.70 -22.73
N GLY A 37 14.08 -7.77 -23.13
CA GLY A 37 14.44 -9.14 -22.70
C GLY A 37 14.01 -9.51 -21.28
N TRP A 38 13.33 -8.62 -20.55
CA TRP A 38 12.80 -8.96 -19.23
C TRP A 38 11.57 -9.86 -19.30
N THR A 39 11.58 -10.89 -18.47
CA THR A 39 10.45 -11.79 -18.23
C THR A 39 9.44 -11.16 -17.27
N ASP A 40 8.21 -11.66 -17.28
CA ASP A 40 7.17 -11.30 -16.31
C ASP A 40 7.64 -11.50 -14.87
N GLY A 41 8.42 -12.56 -14.61
CA GLY A 41 9.02 -12.82 -13.30
C GLY A 41 10.02 -11.76 -12.87
N GLN A 42 10.84 -11.25 -13.79
CA GLN A 42 11.78 -10.16 -13.49
C GLN A 42 11.07 -8.84 -13.21
N VAL A 43 10.04 -8.50 -14.01
CA VAL A 43 9.19 -7.34 -13.75
C VAL A 43 8.53 -7.44 -12.38
N SER A 44 7.91 -8.59 -12.11
CA SER A 44 7.26 -8.88 -10.83
C SER A 44 8.22 -8.73 -9.65
N ASN A 45 9.43 -9.28 -9.78
CA ASN A 45 10.44 -9.21 -8.73
C ASN A 45 10.95 -7.79 -8.49
N ALA A 46 11.21 -7.02 -9.56
CA ALA A 46 11.63 -5.63 -9.43
C ALA A 46 10.56 -4.78 -8.74
N TRP A 47 9.31 -4.87 -9.20
CA TRP A 47 8.18 -4.17 -8.57
C TRP A 47 8.04 -4.53 -7.08
N VAL A 48 8.06 -5.84 -6.77
CA VAL A 48 7.91 -6.31 -5.39
C VAL A 48 9.07 -5.87 -4.50
N THR A 49 10.28 -5.82 -5.03
CA THR A 49 11.47 -5.38 -4.30
C THR A 49 11.34 -3.92 -3.90
N GLU A 50 11.03 -3.04 -4.87
CA GLU A 50 10.89 -1.60 -4.61
C GLU A 50 9.70 -1.30 -3.68
N CYS A 51 8.54 -1.93 -3.90
CA CYS A 51 7.39 -1.72 -3.04
C CYS A 51 7.68 -2.15 -1.59
N LYS A 52 8.43 -3.23 -1.38
CA LYS A 52 8.87 -3.66 -0.04
C LYS A 52 9.90 -2.72 0.57
N ALA A 53 10.81 -2.17 -0.23
CA ALA A 53 11.85 -1.26 0.25
C ALA A 53 11.25 0.02 0.87
N ILE A 54 10.13 0.50 0.33
CA ILE A 54 9.39 1.66 0.87
C ILE A 54 8.34 1.28 1.94
N GLY A 55 8.38 0.04 2.44
CA GLY A 55 7.48 -0.45 3.50
C GLY A 55 6.06 -0.80 3.04
N GLY A 56 5.84 -0.92 1.73
CA GLY A 56 4.56 -1.30 1.14
C GLY A 56 4.30 -2.81 1.18
N SER A 57 3.02 -3.17 1.06
CA SER A 57 2.59 -4.52 0.68
C SER A 57 2.23 -4.53 -0.80
N THR A 58 2.25 -5.70 -1.45
CA THR A 58 2.05 -5.79 -2.92
C THR A 58 1.65 -7.19 -3.36
N SER A 59 1.00 -7.26 -4.52
CA SER A 59 1.03 -8.40 -5.43
C SER A 59 1.92 -8.04 -6.62
N GLY A 60 2.81 -8.95 -7.00
CA GLY A 60 3.62 -8.79 -8.22
C GLY A 60 2.80 -8.79 -9.50
N LEU A 61 3.47 -8.85 -10.66
CA LEU A 61 2.83 -8.75 -11.97
C LEU A 61 1.76 -9.83 -12.18
N GLN A 62 0.54 -9.41 -12.47
CA GLN A 62 -0.61 -10.26 -12.78
C GLN A 62 -1.39 -9.68 -13.97
N TRP A 63 -1.47 -10.43 -15.07
CA TRP A 63 -2.19 -10.03 -16.28
C TRP A 63 -1.75 -8.66 -16.85
N GLY A 64 -0.46 -8.31 -16.71
CA GLY A 64 0.07 -7.02 -17.17
C GLY A 64 -0.01 -5.90 -16.14
N ASP A 65 -0.63 -6.13 -14.98
CA ASP A 65 -0.79 -5.13 -13.94
C ASP A 65 0.08 -5.44 -12.70
N VAL A 66 0.47 -4.37 -12.02
CA VAL A 66 1.17 -4.40 -10.73
C VAL A 66 0.45 -3.52 -9.72
N ALA A 67 0.59 -3.81 -8.43
CA ALA A 67 -0.04 -3.02 -7.39
C ALA A 67 0.87 -2.87 -6.18
N CYS A 68 0.83 -1.71 -5.54
CA CYS A 68 1.42 -1.48 -4.22
C CYS A 68 0.30 -0.89 -3.35
N PHE A 69 0.08 -1.46 -2.17
CA PHE A 69 -1.05 -1.08 -1.31
C PHE A 69 -0.85 0.35 -0.82
N VAL A 70 -1.92 1.15 -0.81
CA VAL A 70 -1.87 2.56 -0.37
C VAL A 70 -1.38 2.65 1.08
N GLY A 71 -0.37 3.50 1.29
CA GLY A 71 0.22 3.76 2.60
C GLY A 71 -0.70 4.59 3.51
N PRO A 72 -0.31 4.82 4.78
CA PRO A 72 -1.08 5.65 5.71
C PRO A 72 -1.45 7.01 5.11
N GLY A 73 -2.70 7.44 5.28
CA GLY A 73 -3.15 8.77 4.81
C GLY A 73 -3.33 8.91 3.30
N GLY A 74 -3.44 7.80 2.55
CA GLY A 74 -3.72 7.84 1.11
C GLY A 74 -2.48 7.95 0.23
N ALA A 75 -1.29 7.68 0.77
CA ALA A 75 -0.03 7.79 0.03
C ALA A 75 0.03 6.82 -1.17
N ASP A 76 0.36 7.37 -2.34
CA ASP A 76 0.59 6.59 -3.54
C ASP A 76 1.98 5.93 -3.51
N LEU A 77 2.06 4.73 -2.91
CA LEU A 77 3.29 3.95 -2.89
C LEU A 77 3.62 3.36 -4.27
N GLY A 78 2.62 3.08 -5.11
CA GLY A 78 2.86 2.55 -6.46
C GLY A 78 3.53 3.58 -7.37
N GLY A 79 3.16 4.85 -7.26
CA GLY A 79 3.83 5.94 -7.96
C GLY A 79 5.30 6.09 -7.54
N GLN A 80 5.62 5.88 -6.25
CA GLN A 80 7.01 5.90 -5.77
C GLN A 80 7.83 4.73 -6.34
N VAL A 81 7.23 3.54 -6.43
CA VAL A 81 7.86 2.38 -7.08
C VAL A 81 8.16 2.67 -8.55
N ILE A 82 7.22 3.28 -9.28
CA ILE A 82 7.43 3.68 -10.68
C ILE A 82 8.65 4.59 -10.79
N SER A 83 8.72 5.65 -9.98
CA SER A 83 9.86 6.57 -10.00
C SER A 83 11.19 5.85 -9.72
N ALA A 84 11.23 4.95 -8.73
CA ALA A 84 12.44 4.18 -8.42
C ALA A 84 12.88 3.28 -9.59
N LEU A 85 11.94 2.61 -10.26
CA LEU A 85 12.25 1.75 -11.41
C LEU A 85 12.73 2.55 -12.62
N GLU A 86 12.11 3.69 -12.90
CA GLU A 86 12.50 4.63 -13.95
C GLU A 86 13.88 5.22 -13.69
N GLU A 87 14.23 5.55 -12.44
CA GLU A 87 15.58 6.01 -12.07
C GLU A 87 16.65 4.93 -12.28
N GLN A 88 16.32 3.66 -12.00
CA GLN A 88 17.25 2.54 -12.19
C GLN A 88 17.47 2.21 -13.66
N ASN A 89 16.45 2.37 -14.52
CA ASN A 89 16.53 2.07 -15.96
C ASN A 89 15.85 3.19 -16.77
N PRO A 90 16.52 4.35 -16.94
CA PRO A 90 15.93 5.52 -17.57
C PRO A 90 15.48 5.25 -19.01
N GLY A 91 14.20 5.47 -19.29
CA GLY A 91 13.61 5.31 -20.63
C GLY A 91 13.27 3.86 -21.01
N GLU A 92 13.44 2.90 -20.10
CA GLU A 92 13.11 1.49 -20.36
C GLU A 92 11.75 1.07 -19.78
N TRP A 93 11.16 1.89 -18.92
CA TRP A 93 9.87 1.64 -18.29
C TRP A 93 8.80 2.60 -18.83
N GLU A 94 7.58 2.10 -18.98
CA GLU A 94 6.39 2.93 -19.17
C GLU A 94 5.21 2.29 -18.43
N PHE A 95 4.52 3.08 -17.62
CA PHE A 95 3.39 2.63 -16.82
C PHE A 95 2.14 3.45 -17.11
N GLY A 96 0.98 2.79 -17.10
CA GLY A 96 -0.34 3.39 -17.18
C GLY A 96 -1.16 3.17 -15.91
N ASN A 97 -2.29 3.87 -15.79
CA ASN A 97 -3.30 3.51 -14.80
C ASN A 97 -4.07 2.28 -15.31
N ALA A 98 -4.30 1.30 -14.42
CA ALA A 98 -5.09 0.09 -14.70
C ALA A 98 -6.55 0.21 -14.24
#